data_AF-A0A7K3PIE3-F1
#
_entry.id   AF-A0A7K3PIE3-F1
#
_cell.length_a   1.000
_cell.length_b   1.000
_cell.length_c   1.000
_cell.angle_alpha   90.00
_cell.angle_beta   90.00
_cell.angle_gamma   90.00
#
_symmetry.space_group_name_H-M   'P 1'
#
loop_
_entity.id
_entity.type
_entity.pdbx_description
1 polymer ?
#
loop_
_entity_poly.entity_id
_entity_poly.type
_entity_poly.pdbx_seq_one_letter_code
_entity_poly.pdbx_strand_id
1 'polypeptide(L)' 'VSSASNRIGLRMDGPALERARPGELPSEGTVLGAVQVPTDGRPVVFLADHPTTGGYPVIGVVRTADLPAAA' A
#
# COMPACT_ATOMS: atom_id res chain seq x y z
N VAL A 1 8.95 -9.81 -2.68
CA VAL A 1 8.44 -9.14 -1.46
C VAL A 1 9.63 -8.83 -0.60
N SER A 2 9.74 -7.59 -0.14
CA SER A 2 10.91 -7.08 0.56
C SER A 2 11.02 -7.62 1.97
N SER A 3 12.24 -7.78 2.46
CA SER A 3 12.53 -8.14 3.86
C SER A 3 12.08 -7.08 4.86
N ALA A 4 11.80 -5.85 4.40
CA ALA A 4 11.23 -4.78 5.23
C ALA A 4 9.70 -4.91 5.45
N SER A 5 9.08 -5.96 4.94
CA SER A 5 7.66 -6.25 5.14
C SER A 5 7.37 -6.69 6.58
N ASN A 6 6.25 -6.26 7.12
CA ASN A 6 5.83 -6.59 8.48
C ASN A 6 4.30 -6.51 8.61
N ARG A 7 3.78 -6.60 9.83
CA ARG A 7 2.34 -6.57 10.11
C ARG A 7 1.62 -5.26 9.71
N ILE A 8 2.36 -4.19 9.46
CA ILE A 8 1.80 -2.92 8.95
C ILE A 8 1.56 -3.04 7.45
N GLY A 9 2.51 -3.61 6.71
CA GLY A 9 2.33 -3.84 5.29
C GLY A 9 3.42 -4.63 4.60
N LEU A 10 3.03 -5.23 3.48
CA LEU A 10 3.92 -5.94 2.58
C LEU A 10 4.49 -4.97 1.56
N ARG A 11 5.82 -4.90 1.49
CA ARG A 11 6.52 -3.98 0.59
C ARG A 11 6.96 -4.73 -0.66
N MET A 12 6.58 -4.22 -1.82
CA MET A 12 6.92 -4.85 -3.08
C MET A 12 8.33 -4.42 -3.52
N ASP A 13 9.13 -5.40 -3.92
CA ASP A 13 10.34 -5.15 -4.68
C ASP A 13 10.01 -5.20 -6.17
N GLY A 14 10.78 -4.47 -6.97
CA GLY A 14 10.60 -4.43 -8.42
C GLY A 14 10.65 -3.00 -8.95
N PRO A 15 10.17 -2.80 -10.19
CA PRO A 15 10.15 -1.48 -10.81
C PRO A 15 9.22 -0.54 -10.05
N ALA A 16 9.65 0.71 -9.91
CA ALA A 16 8.83 1.78 -9.36
C ALA A 16 7.70 2.15 -10.35
N LEU A 17 6.51 2.41 -9.83
CA LEU A 17 5.39 2.92 -10.60
C LEU A 17 5.56 4.43 -10.81
N GLU A 18 5.43 4.87 -12.07
CA GLU A 18 5.40 6.29 -12.39
C GLU A 18 4.03 6.89 -12.10
N ARG A 19 4.02 8.03 -11.40
CA ARG A 19 2.78 8.73 -11.10
C ARG A 19 2.31 9.52 -12.31
N ALA A 20 1.12 9.19 -12.81
CA ALA A 20 0.47 9.94 -13.88
C ALA A 20 0.08 11.37 -13.46
N ARG A 21 -0.06 11.65 -12.16
CA ARG A 21 -0.39 12.96 -11.60
C ARG A 21 0.58 13.33 -10.47
N PRO A 22 1.21 14.51 -10.50
CA PRO A 22 2.06 15.00 -9.41
C PRO A 22 1.21 15.52 -8.23
N GLY A 23 1.85 15.72 -7.07
CA GLY A 23 1.23 16.27 -5.86
C GLY A 23 0.74 15.22 -4.86
N GLU A 24 0.61 15.60 -3.59
CA GLU A 24 0.14 14.72 -2.51
C GLU A 24 -1.39 14.71 -2.44
N LEU A 25 -1.96 13.64 -1.89
CA LEU A 25 -3.39 13.61 -1.59
C LEU A 25 -3.60 14.08 -0.14
N PRO A 26 -4.72 14.76 0.15
CA PRO A 26 -5.17 14.92 1.52
C PRO A 26 -5.20 13.56 2.23
N SER A 27 -4.94 13.53 3.53
CA SER A 27 -5.06 12.28 4.28
C SER A 27 -6.48 11.74 4.19
N GLU A 28 -6.60 10.49 3.80
CA GLU A 28 -7.87 9.78 3.66
C GLU A 28 -7.86 8.50 4.51
N GLY A 29 -9.04 7.97 4.84
CA GLY A 29 -9.18 6.73 5.58
C GLY A 29 -8.62 5.54 4.80
N THR A 30 -7.88 4.65 5.47
CA THR A 30 -7.24 3.49 4.85
C THR A 30 -7.81 2.18 5.39
N VAL A 31 -7.91 1.19 4.51
CA VAL A 31 -8.50 -0.11 4.83
C VAL A 31 -7.46 -1.23 4.71
N LEU A 32 -7.71 -2.33 5.42
CA LEU A 32 -6.94 -3.56 5.28
C LEU A 32 -6.94 -4.00 3.80
N GLY A 33 -5.77 -4.32 3.27
CA GLY A 33 -5.57 -4.69 1.87
C GLY A 33 -5.42 -3.53 0.91
N ALA A 34 -5.49 -2.27 1.36
CA ALA A 34 -5.23 -1.12 0.49
C ALA A 34 -3.80 -1.18 -0.07
N VAL A 35 -3.66 -0.93 -1.37
CA VAL A 35 -2.38 -0.89 -2.09
C VAL A 35 -1.99 0.57 -2.28
N GLN A 36 -1.16 1.09 -1.38
CA GLN A 36 -0.62 2.44 -1.48
C GLN A 36 0.66 2.48 -2.31
N VAL A 37 0.86 3.61 -3.00
CA VAL A 37 2.09 3.90 -3.75
C VAL A 37 2.75 5.16 -3.18
N PRO A 38 3.81 5.01 -2.37
CA PRO A 38 4.59 6.13 -1.85
C PRO A 38 5.35 6.88 -2.96
N THR A 39 6.09 7.93 -2.57
CA THR A 39 6.89 8.75 -3.49
C THR A 39 8.03 7.99 -4.18
N ASP A 40 8.49 6.88 -3.60
CA ASP A 40 9.48 5.99 -4.21
C ASP A 40 8.88 5.06 -5.29
N GLY A 41 7.56 5.11 -5.47
CA GLY A 41 6.83 4.35 -6.47
C GLY A 41 6.68 2.85 -6.16
N ARG A 42 7.12 2.37 -4.99
CA ARG A 42 7.06 0.94 -4.64
C ARG A 42 5.76 0.60 -3.89
N PRO A 43 4.90 -0.27 -4.43
CA PRO A 43 3.63 -0.58 -3.78
C PRO A 43 3.78 -1.17 -2.36
N VAL A 44 2.88 -0.76 -1.47
CA VAL A 44 2.72 -1.32 -0.13
C VAL A 44 1.29 -1.80 0.05
N VAL A 45 1.11 -3.09 0.37
CA VAL A 45 -0.20 -3.65 0.74
C VAL A 45 -0.36 -3.53 2.24
N PHE A 46 -1.39 -2.83 2.70
CA PHE A 46 -1.67 -2.68 4.12
C PHE A 46 -2.22 -3.95 4.76
N LEU A 47 -1.68 -4.29 5.93
CA LEU A 47 -2.01 -5.47 6.73
C LEU A 47 -2.61 -5.06 8.08
N ALA A 48 -2.70 -6.01 9.04
CA ALA A 48 -3.49 -5.88 10.26
C ALA A 48 -3.16 -4.65 11.13
N ASP A 49 -1.92 -4.16 11.08
CA ASP A 49 -1.46 -3.04 11.90
C ASP A 49 -1.32 -1.74 11.08
N HIS A 50 -2.01 -1.64 9.94
CA HIS A 50 -1.98 -0.44 9.09
C HIS A 50 -2.56 0.78 9.82
N PRO A 51 -2.07 2.00 9.51
CA PRO A 51 -2.65 3.21 10.10
C PRO A 51 -4.10 3.37 9.64
N THR A 52 -4.89 4.15 10.40
CA THR A 52 -6.28 4.44 10.05
C THR A 52 -6.42 5.45 8.91
N THR A 53 -5.37 6.24 8.65
CA THR A 53 -5.30 7.22 7.56
C THR A 53 -3.97 7.15 6.84
N GLY A 54 -3.93 7.61 5.59
CA GLY A 54 -2.70 7.79 4.84
C GLY A 54 -2.82 8.86 3.76
N GLY A 55 -1.69 9.44 3.36
CA GLY A 55 -1.61 10.53 2.36
C GLY A 55 -1.09 10.08 0.99
N TYR A 56 -0.80 8.78 0.82
CA TYR A 56 -0.33 8.23 -0.45
C TYR A 56 -1.49 7.69 -1.30
N PRO A 57 -1.41 7.83 -2.64
CA PRO A 57 -2.41 7.27 -3.54
C PRO A 57 -2.63 5.78 -3.33
N VAL A 58 -3.90 5.39 -3.19
CA VAL A 58 -4.34 3.99 -3.20
C VAL A 58 -4.71 3.63 -4.63
N ILE A 59 -3.99 2.67 -5.23
CA ILE A 59 -4.20 2.24 -6.62
C ILE A 59 -5.15 1.04 -6.74
N GLY A 60 -5.53 0.44 -5.61
CA GLY A 60 -6.44 -0.70 -5.53
C GLY A 60 -6.53 -1.25 -4.11
N VAL A 61 -7.38 -2.25 -3.93
CA VAL A 61 -7.58 -2.95 -2.66
C VAL A 61 -7.60 -4.45 -2.93
N VAL A 62 -6.78 -5.21 -2.20
CA VAL A 62 -6.79 -6.68 -2.25
C VAL A 62 -8.13 -7.18 -1.73
N ARG A 63 -8.74 -8.14 -2.44
CA ARG A 63 -9.99 -8.74 -1.99
C ARG A 63 -9.78 -9.44 -0.65
N THR A 64 -10.75 -9.33 0.25
CA THR A 64 -10.64 -9.90 1.60
C THR A 64 -10.35 -11.40 1.59
N ALA A 65 -10.92 -12.14 0.64
CA ALA A 65 -10.66 -13.58 0.48
C ALA A 65 -9.22 -13.92 0.09
N ASP A 66 -8.49 -12.99 -0.54
CA ASP A 66 -7.12 -13.18 -1.02
C ASP A 66 -6.08 -12.71 0.04
N LEU A 67 -6.49 -11.97 1.08
CA LEU A 67 -5.60 -11.44 2.11
C LEU A 67 -4.83 -12.53 2.89
N PRO A 68 -5.44 -13.66 3.29
CA PRO A 68 -4.69 -14.71 3.99
C PRO A 68 -3.55 -15.30 3.16
N ALA A 69 -3.64 -15.27 1.83
CA ALA A 69 -2.57 -15.73 0.94
C ALA A 69 -1.45 -14.70 0.77
N ALA A 70 -1.73 -13.43 1.08
CA ALA A 70 -0.74 -12.36 1.04
C ALA A 70 0.04 -12.23 2.37
N ALA A 71 -0.61 -12.51 3.49
CA ALA A 71 -0.12 -12.29 4.86
C ALA A 71 1.00 -13.23 5.30
#